data_AF-A0A5A8ANA7-F1
#
_entry.id   AF-A0A5A8ANA7-F1
#
_cell.length_a   1.000
_cell.length_b   1.000
_cell.length_c   1.000
_cell.angle_alpha   90.00
_cell.angle_beta   90.00
_cell.angle_gamma   90.00
#
_symmetry.space_group_name_H-M   'P 1'
#
loop_
_entity.id
_entity.type
_entity.pdbx_description
1 polymer ?
#
loop_
_entity_poly.entity_id
_entity_poly.type
_entity_poly.pdbx_seq_one_letter_code
_entity_poly.pdbx_strand_id
1 'polypeptide(L)'
;MKNHIYIIYIIILCLSIHIHGQNKHLQGIWISNNNDVIKINEGGDRSNVLSTNETQEQLNLKISKDSLSFYTQYTKAGSDKTYVSEYNFNIKKMTESKLTLIPTSELSKDFFRNRKEIIFTKQEFNLDNSISFEKLIYRTTPCYGDCSVINLEIDKNRNIFIHRELFNDKINSGNFTGILSENSYNQLIKILQTSNLKMWTFPKKEGHDAPTTTLIIYYNGKRKYFKSMFPPAISQQLINLLYQIGEKTELIRTDKEKQIEY
;
A
#
# COMPACT_ATOMS: atom_id res chain seq x y z
N MET A 1 -39.66 -49.50 12.95
CA MET A 1 -38.51 -49.21 12.06
C MET A 1 -38.72 -47.89 11.31
N LYS A 2 -38.68 -46.75 12.01
CA LYS A 2 -38.64 -45.39 11.45
C LYS A 2 -38.01 -44.55 12.56
N ASN A 3 -37.02 -43.71 12.24
CA ASN A 3 -36.36 -42.69 13.09
C ASN A 3 -34.83 -42.76 13.28
N HIS A 4 -34.06 -43.38 12.38
CA HIS A 4 -32.59 -43.25 12.41
C HIS A 4 -31.93 -42.67 11.16
N ILE A 5 -32.71 -42.22 10.15
CA ILE A 5 -32.14 -41.74 8.88
C ILE A 5 -31.98 -40.20 8.81
N TYR A 6 -32.59 -39.43 9.72
CA TYR A 6 -32.56 -37.96 9.66
C TYR A 6 -31.36 -37.28 10.34
N ILE A 7 -30.57 -37.99 11.16
CA ILE A 7 -29.46 -37.38 11.91
C ILE A 7 -28.17 -37.26 11.06
N ILE A 8 -28.01 -38.07 10.02
CA ILE A 8 -26.79 -38.08 9.19
C ILE A 8 -26.77 -36.93 8.15
N TYR A 9 -27.93 -36.44 7.72
CA TYR A 9 -28.00 -35.35 6.73
C TYR A 9 -27.70 -33.95 7.31
N ILE A 10 -27.90 -33.73 8.62
CA ILE A 10 -27.65 -32.42 9.25
C ILE A 10 -26.16 -32.20 9.55
N ILE A 11 -25.38 -33.28 9.74
CA ILE A 11 -23.93 -33.17 9.99
C ILE A 11 -23.15 -32.82 8.71
N ILE A 12 -23.65 -33.22 7.53
CA ILE A 12 -22.98 -32.95 6.25
C ILE A 12 -23.19 -31.51 5.76
N LEU A 13 -24.29 -30.85 6.17
CA LEU A 13 -24.55 -29.44 5.80
C LEU A 13 -23.75 -28.42 6.63
N CYS A 14 -23.25 -28.79 7.83
CA CYS A 14 -22.46 -27.88 8.67
C CYS A 14 -20.97 -27.84 8.28
N LEU A 15 -20.46 -28.81 7.52
CA LEU A 15 -19.04 -28.89 7.14
C LEU A 15 -18.67 -28.02 5.92
N SER A 16 -19.64 -27.54 5.15
CA SER A 16 -19.39 -26.75 3.92
C SER A 16 -19.33 -25.24 4.15
N ILE A 17 -19.66 -24.74 5.36
CA ILE A 17 -19.70 -23.30 5.66
C ILE A 17 -18.37 -22.76 6.24
N HIS A 18 -17.40 -23.63 6.53
CA HIS A 18 -16.18 -23.22 7.27
C HIS A 18 -14.99 -22.78 6.41
N ILE A 19 -15.03 -22.91 5.08
CA ILE A 19 -13.86 -22.64 4.24
C ILE A 19 -13.79 -21.17 3.78
N HIS A 20 -14.94 -20.48 3.63
CA HIS A 20 -14.95 -19.07 3.18
C HIS A 20 -14.72 -18.04 4.31
N GLY A 21 -14.93 -18.40 5.58
CA GLY A 21 -14.77 -17.48 6.71
C GLY A 21 -13.33 -17.30 7.19
N GLN A 22 -12.48 -18.32 7.05
CA GLN A 22 -11.12 -18.31 7.63
C GLN A 22 -10.18 -17.31 6.93
N ASN A 23 -10.36 -17.05 5.64
CA ASN A 23 -9.50 -16.14 4.88
C ASN A 23 -9.78 -14.65 5.15
N LYS A 24 -10.96 -14.30 5.72
CA LYS A 24 -11.31 -12.91 6.03
C LYS A 24 -10.38 -12.26 7.04
N HIS A 25 -9.88 -13.03 7.99
CA HIS A 25 -8.98 -12.52 9.02
C HIS A 25 -7.61 -12.12 8.48
N LEU A 26 -7.18 -12.69 7.35
CA LEU A 26 -5.91 -12.37 6.70
C LEU A 26 -5.99 -11.16 5.77
N GLN A 27 -7.19 -10.68 5.45
CA GLN A 27 -7.34 -9.57 4.52
C GLN A 27 -6.86 -8.25 5.11
N GLY A 28 -6.36 -7.40 4.22
CA GLY A 28 -5.86 -6.08 4.54
C GLY A 28 -4.37 -5.94 4.34
N ILE A 29 -3.80 -4.92 4.96
CA ILE A 29 -2.41 -4.55 4.83
C ILE A 29 -1.68 -4.91 6.11
N TRP A 30 -0.57 -5.61 5.96
CA TRP A 30 0.28 -6.12 7.03
C TRP A 30 1.66 -5.50 6.86
N ILE A 31 2.18 -4.88 7.91
CA ILE A 31 3.42 -4.11 7.88
C ILE A 31 4.40 -4.69 8.91
N SER A 32 5.62 -5.00 8.48
CA SER A 32 6.69 -5.42 9.38
C SER A 32 7.44 -4.22 9.95
N ASN A 33 8.25 -4.45 11.00
CA ASN A 33 9.16 -3.42 11.52
C ASN A 33 10.22 -2.99 10.48
N ASN A 34 10.45 -3.76 9.42
CA ASN A 34 11.38 -3.40 8.36
C ASN A 34 10.70 -2.64 7.21
N ASN A 35 9.42 -2.26 7.37
CA ASN A 35 8.52 -1.74 6.33
C ASN A 35 8.27 -2.72 5.19
N ASP A 36 8.41 -4.03 5.43
CA ASP A 36 7.88 -5.00 4.49
C ASP A 36 6.36 -4.92 4.52
N VAL A 37 5.74 -5.07 3.36
CA VAL A 37 4.29 -4.99 3.22
C VAL A 37 3.77 -6.26 2.57
N ILE A 38 2.74 -6.82 3.18
CA ILE A 38 1.86 -7.80 2.56
C ILE A 38 0.48 -7.17 2.45
N LYS A 39 -0.08 -7.11 1.23
CA LYS A 39 -1.48 -6.74 1.00
C LYS A 39 -2.23 -7.97 0.51
N ILE A 40 -3.25 -8.38 1.25
CA ILE A 40 -4.12 -9.51 0.91
C ILE A 40 -5.51 -8.98 0.58
N ASN A 41 -5.99 -9.24 -0.64
CA ASN A 41 -7.30 -8.83 -1.13
C ASN A 41 -8.16 -10.05 -1.49
N GLU A 42 -9.49 -9.95 -1.40
CA GLU A 42 -10.40 -10.95 -1.97
C GLU A 42 -10.47 -10.79 -3.50
N GLY A 43 -10.21 -11.87 -4.22
CA GLY A 43 -10.48 -11.97 -5.66
C GLY A 43 -9.46 -11.30 -6.59
N GLY A 44 -9.42 -11.80 -7.82
CA GLY A 44 -8.63 -11.27 -8.93
C GLY A 44 -7.19 -11.80 -9.01
N ASP A 45 -6.77 -12.14 -10.22
CA ASP A 45 -5.37 -12.46 -10.50
C ASP A 45 -4.47 -11.25 -10.19
N ARG A 46 -3.34 -11.50 -9.55
CA ARG A 46 -2.31 -10.50 -9.21
C ARG A 46 -2.80 -9.32 -8.36
N SER A 47 -3.86 -9.51 -7.58
CA SER A 47 -4.39 -8.45 -6.70
C SER A 47 -3.63 -8.31 -5.37
N ASN A 48 -2.81 -9.30 -4.98
CA ASN A 48 -2.08 -9.29 -3.72
C ASN A 48 -0.70 -8.67 -3.90
N VAL A 49 -0.17 -8.04 -2.85
CA VAL A 49 1.15 -7.41 -2.89
C VAL A 49 2.07 -8.07 -1.89
N LEU A 50 3.27 -8.42 -2.34
CA LEU A 50 4.41 -8.79 -1.50
C LEU A 50 5.51 -7.75 -1.74
N SER A 51 6.00 -7.10 -0.69
CA SER A 51 6.94 -5.98 -0.84
C SER A 51 7.93 -5.88 0.31
N THR A 52 9.14 -5.44 -0.04
CA THR A 52 10.13 -4.84 0.87
C THR A 52 10.31 -3.36 0.50
N ASN A 53 11.21 -2.64 1.19
CA ASN A 53 11.56 -1.27 0.78
C ASN A 53 12.17 -1.17 -0.63
N GLU A 54 12.70 -2.28 -1.16
CA GLU A 54 13.40 -2.27 -2.44
C GLU A 54 12.56 -2.88 -3.55
N THR A 55 11.80 -3.94 -3.29
CA THR A 55 11.07 -4.66 -4.32
C THR A 55 9.59 -4.78 -3.97
N GLN A 56 8.75 -4.85 -5.00
CA GLN A 56 7.32 -5.03 -4.89
C GLN A 56 6.87 -5.96 -6.01
N GLU A 57 6.06 -6.95 -5.66
CA GLU A 57 5.44 -7.86 -6.62
C GLU A 57 3.93 -7.91 -6.43
N GLN A 58 3.21 -7.93 -7.55
CA GLN A 58 1.78 -8.18 -7.62
C GLN A 58 1.54 -9.65 -7.98
N LEU A 59 0.96 -10.39 -7.05
CA LEU A 59 0.98 -11.86 -7.05
C LEU A 59 -0.42 -12.44 -6.82
N ASN A 60 -0.62 -13.66 -7.31
CA ASN A 60 -1.71 -14.52 -6.90
C ASN A 60 -1.43 -15.04 -5.49
N LEU A 61 -2.46 -15.50 -4.78
CA LEU A 61 -2.33 -16.01 -3.41
C LEU A 61 -3.09 -17.34 -3.25
N LYS A 62 -2.41 -18.34 -2.70
CA LYS A 62 -3.04 -19.54 -2.13
C LYS A 62 -2.90 -19.48 -0.61
N ILE A 63 -4.00 -19.75 0.09
CA ILE A 63 -4.05 -19.80 1.55
C ILE A 63 -4.43 -21.21 1.97
N SER A 64 -3.60 -21.84 2.80
CA SER A 64 -3.97 -23.02 3.58
C SER A 64 -4.07 -22.67 5.06
N LYS A 65 -4.50 -23.62 5.89
CA LYS A 65 -4.60 -23.44 7.34
C LYS A 65 -3.29 -22.98 8.00
N ASP A 66 -2.17 -23.45 7.49
CA ASP A 66 -0.83 -23.33 8.07
C ASP A 66 0.20 -22.73 7.10
N SER A 67 -0.19 -22.34 5.89
CA SER A 67 0.74 -21.81 4.89
C SER A 67 0.11 -20.72 4.01
N LEU A 68 0.99 -19.83 3.52
CA LEU A 68 0.69 -18.86 2.48
C LEU A 68 1.64 -19.09 1.31
N SER A 69 1.11 -19.02 0.09
CA SER A 69 1.92 -19.08 -1.14
C SER A 69 1.52 -17.93 -2.04
N PHE A 70 2.43 -16.97 -2.21
CA PHE A 70 2.29 -15.94 -3.24
C PHE A 70 2.95 -16.43 -4.52
N TYR A 71 2.27 -16.34 -5.65
CA TYR A 71 2.80 -16.90 -6.90
C TYR A 71 2.43 -16.10 -8.14
N THR A 72 3.22 -16.31 -9.20
CA THR A 72 2.90 -15.83 -10.54
C THR A 72 3.20 -16.93 -11.55
N GLN A 73 2.37 -16.99 -12.59
CA GLN A 73 2.57 -17.87 -13.73
C GLN A 73 2.95 -17.03 -14.95
N TYR A 74 3.93 -17.50 -15.73
CA TYR A 74 4.41 -16.80 -16.91
C TYR A 74 4.98 -17.77 -17.95
N THR A 75 4.96 -17.37 -19.21
CA THR A 75 5.68 -18.04 -20.30
C THR A 75 6.90 -17.21 -20.67
N LYS A 76 7.98 -17.86 -21.11
CA LYS A 76 9.14 -17.15 -21.65
C LYS A 76 8.89 -16.84 -23.12
N ALA A 77 9.40 -15.72 -23.62
CA ALA A 77 9.31 -15.38 -25.04
C ALA A 77 9.86 -16.54 -25.89
N GLY A 78 9.08 -16.98 -26.88
CA GLY A 78 9.43 -18.12 -27.75
C GLY A 78 9.27 -19.50 -27.11
N SER A 79 8.54 -19.63 -26.00
CA SER A 79 8.28 -20.92 -25.35
C SER A 79 6.81 -21.07 -24.94
N ASP A 80 6.22 -22.22 -25.27
CA ASP A 80 4.88 -22.60 -24.81
C ASP A 80 4.89 -23.18 -23.38
N LYS A 81 6.07 -23.30 -22.77
CA LYS A 81 6.21 -23.81 -21.40
C LYS A 81 5.80 -22.75 -20.40
N THR A 82 4.86 -23.08 -19.53
CA THR A 82 4.49 -22.28 -18.36
C THR A 82 5.49 -22.50 -17.22
N TYR A 83 5.94 -21.41 -16.62
CA TYR A 83 6.77 -21.36 -15.43
C TYR A 83 5.96 -20.78 -14.27
N VAL A 84 6.32 -21.17 -13.04
CA VAL A 84 5.72 -20.66 -11.82
C VAL A 84 6.82 -20.20 -10.89
N SER A 85 6.71 -18.96 -10.40
CA SER A 85 7.50 -18.45 -9.28
C SER A 85 6.63 -18.46 -8.03
N GLU A 86 7.08 -19.11 -6.95
CA GLU A 86 6.33 -19.26 -5.70
C GLU A 86 7.15 -18.80 -4.48
N TYR A 87 6.57 -17.88 -3.73
CA TYR A 87 7.04 -17.40 -2.44
C TYR A 87 6.22 -18.09 -1.35
N ASN A 88 6.78 -19.15 -0.77
CA ASN A 88 6.07 -20.01 0.17
C ASN A 88 6.43 -19.65 1.62
N PHE A 89 5.44 -19.70 2.51
CA PHE A 89 5.56 -19.37 3.92
C PHE A 89 4.76 -20.34 4.78
N ASN A 90 5.30 -20.72 5.93
CA ASN A 90 4.53 -21.32 7.01
C ASN A 90 4.02 -20.23 7.95
N ILE A 91 2.76 -20.33 8.37
CA ILE A 91 2.14 -19.46 9.36
C ILE A 91 2.48 -19.99 10.74
N LYS A 92 3.42 -19.33 11.43
CA LYS A 92 3.79 -19.70 12.80
C LYS A 92 2.78 -19.21 13.83
N LYS A 93 2.25 -17.99 13.63
CA LYS A 93 1.25 -17.37 14.50
C LYS A 93 0.37 -16.43 13.69
N MET A 94 -0.93 -16.49 13.95
CA MET A 94 -1.92 -15.58 13.38
C MET A 94 -2.90 -15.16 14.46
N THR A 95 -3.13 -13.86 14.55
CA THR A 95 -4.13 -13.21 15.39
C THR A 95 -4.76 -12.10 14.57
N GLU A 96 -5.74 -11.38 15.12
CA GLU A 96 -6.37 -10.24 14.44
C GLU A 96 -5.37 -9.14 14.05
N SER A 97 -4.36 -8.89 14.88
CA SER A 97 -3.42 -7.77 14.70
C SER A 97 -1.99 -8.19 14.34
N LYS A 98 -1.63 -9.47 14.49
CA LYS A 98 -0.28 -9.99 14.23
C LYS A 98 -0.30 -11.22 13.33
N LEU A 99 0.59 -11.23 12.35
CA LEU A 99 0.87 -12.36 11.47
C LEU A 99 2.37 -12.65 11.49
N THR A 100 2.74 -13.90 11.73
CA THR A 100 4.12 -14.34 11.83
C THR A 100 4.39 -15.44 10.82
N LEU A 101 5.29 -15.15 9.88
CA LEU A 101 5.59 -16.01 8.74
C LEU A 101 7.03 -16.52 8.81
N ILE A 102 7.22 -17.78 8.40
CA ILE A 102 8.51 -18.41 8.20
C ILE A 102 8.68 -18.67 6.70
N PRO A 103 9.62 -18.01 6.01
CA PRO A 103 9.90 -18.28 4.60
C PRO A 103 10.38 -19.73 4.39
N THR A 104 9.79 -20.45 3.44
CA THR A 104 10.11 -21.86 3.18
C THR A 104 10.66 -22.14 1.79
N SER A 105 10.27 -21.39 0.75
CA SER A 105 10.90 -21.49 -0.58
C SER A 105 12.17 -20.65 -0.66
N GLU A 106 13.09 -21.01 -1.56
CA GLU A 106 14.30 -20.20 -1.79
C GLU A 106 13.96 -18.77 -2.20
N LEU A 107 12.94 -18.59 -3.07
CA LEU A 107 12.46 -17.26 -3.46
C LEU A 107 11.98 -16.43 -2.26
N SER A 108 11.20 -16.99 -1.33
CA SER A 108 10.74 -16.23 -0.15
C SER A 108 11.85 -15.95 0.84
N LYS A 109 12.81 -16.86 1.01
CA LYS A 109 14.01 -16.62 1.81
C LYS A 109 14.84 -15.47 1.23
N ASP A 110 15.13 -15.52 -0.06
CA ASP A 110 15.92 -14.48 -0.74
C ASP A 110 15.21 -13.13 -0.73
N PHE A 111 13.91 -13.10 -1.05
CA PHE A 111 13.09 -11.88 -1.03
C PHE A 111 13.18 -11.14 0.31
N PHE A 112 13.24 -11.88 1.42
CA PHE A 112 13.35 -11.34 2.76
C PHE A 112 14.75 -11.42 3.37
N ARG A 113 15.80 -11.57 2.54
CA ARG A 113 17.22 -11.58 2.93
C ARG A 113 17.54 -12.63 4.00
N ASN A 114 17.04 -13.84 3.82
CA ASN A 114 17.27 -15.00 4.68
C ASN A 114 16.84 -14.80 6.14
N ARG A 115 15.91 -13.87 6.41
CA ARG A 115 15.28 -13.75 7.73
C ARG A 115 14.47 -15.00 8.04
N LYS A 116 14.79 -15.64 9.16
CA LYS A 116 14.14 -16.90 9.61
C LYS A 116 12.65 -16.71 9.92
N GLU A 117 12.27 -15.51 10.32
CA GLU A 117 10.91 -15.18 10.76
C GLU A 117 10.62 -13.73 10.44
N ILE A 118 9.39 -13.45 10.00
CA ILE A 118 8.93 -12.10 9.68
C ILE A 118 7.64 -11.87 10.45
N ILE A 119 7.65 -10.82 11.28
CA ILE A 119 6.51 -10.45 12.11
C ILE A 119 5.87 -9.22 11.49
N PHE A 120 4.61 -9.38 11.09
CA PHE A 120 3.79 -8.31 10.59
C PHE A 120 2.75 -7.89 11.63
N THR A 121 2.46 -6.59 11.64
CA THR A 121 1.33 -5.99 12.32
C THR A 121 0.32 -5.56 11.28
N LYS A 122 -0.95 -5.89 11.46
CA LYS A 122 -2.00 -5.39 10.57
C LYS A 122 -2.08 -3.87 10.73
N GLN A 123 -2.08 -3.15 9.61
CA GLN A 123 -1.88 -1.69 9.57
C GLN A 123 -2.85 -0.94 10.49
N GLU A 124 -4.12 -1.34 10.52
CA GLU A 124 -5.13 -0.68 11.36
C GLU A 124 -4.85 -0.76 12.86
N PHE A 125 -4.03 -1.72 13.30
CA PHE A 125 -3.56 -1.87 14.68
C PHE A 125 -2.16 -1.29 14.92
N ASN A 126 -1.50 -0.77 13.88
CA ASN A 126 -0.12 -0.29 13.92
C ASN A 126 -0.04 1.20 14.26
N LEU A 127 -0.75 1.64 15.29
CA LEU A 127 -0.99 3.04 15.60
C LEU A 127 0.19 3.71 16.35
N ASP A 128 0.79 4.74 15.76
CA ASP A 128 1.75 5.64 16.40
C ASP A 128 1.12 7.01 16.71
N ASN A 129 0.47 7.10 17.88
CA ASN A 129 -0.17 8.33 18.37
C ASN A 129 0.81 9.47 18.68
N SER A 130 2.11 9.21 18.68
CA SER A 130 3.09 10.26 18.94
C SER A 130 3.38 11.13 17.71
N ILE A 131 2.84 10.81 16.54
CA ILE A 131 2.96 11.64 15.34
C ILE A 131 2.04 12.87 15.45
N SER A 132 2.64 14.04 15.69
CA SER A 132 1.99 15.36 15.60
C SER A 132 2.29 15.96 14.23
N PHE A 133 1.30 16.00 13.35
CA PHE A 133 1.43 16.50 11.99
C PHE A 133 1.55 18.03 11.94
N GLU A 134 2.43 18.54 11.08
CA GLU A 134 2.65 19.98 10.91
C GLU A 134 2.40 20.44 9.47
N LYS A 135 3.03 19.76 8.51
CA LYS A 135 3.00 20.13 7.09
C LYS A 135 3.40 18.93 6.22
N LEU A 136 2.80 18.80 5.06
CA LEU A 136 3.18 17.85 4.02
C LEU A 136 3.36 18.60 2.70
N ILE A 137 4.42 18.26 1.98
CA ILE A 137 4.65 18.69 0.61
C ILE A 137 4.74 17.45 -0.26
N TYR A 138 3.99 17.44 -1.36
CA TYR A 138 3.93 16.35 -2.32
C TYR A 138 4.20 16.88 -3.71
N ARG A 139 5.08 16.19 -4.44
CA ARG A 139 5.49 16.62 -5.77
C ARG A 139 5.60 15.45 -6.73
N THR A 140 5.20 15.66 -7.97
CA THR A 140 5.47 14.76 -9.09
C THR A 140 6.22 15.51 -10.18
N THR A 141 7.17 14.84 -10.84
CA THR A 141 7.78 15.35 -12.07
C THR A 141 6.94 14.97 -13.28
N PRO A 142 7.18 15.59 -14.45
CA PRO A 142 6.67 15.07 -15.72
C PRO A 142 7.15 13.63 -15.98
N CYS A 143 6.47 12.95 -16.89
CA CYS A 143 6.85 11.65 -17.45
C CYS A 143 6.60 11.65 -18.97
N TYR A 144 7.04 10.60 -19.68
CA TYR A 144 6.70 10.41 -21.08
C TYR A 144 5.28 9.83 -21.19
N GLY A 145 4.27 10.71 -21.24
CA GLY A 145 2.84 10.34 -21.27
C GLY A 145 1.96 11.34 -20.54
N ASP A 146 0.83 10.86 -20.01
CA ASP A 146 -0.25 11.69 -19.45
C ASP A 146 -0.10 11.95 -17.94
N CYS A 147 1.12 11.96 -17.41
CA CYS A 147 1.33 12.16 -15.97
C CYS A 147 1.10 13.61 -15.57
N SER A 148 0.21 13.81 -14.60
CA SER A 148 -0.01 15.10 -13.95
C SER A 148 1.23 15.55 -13.18
N VAL A 149 1.66 16.79 -13.42
CA VAL A 149 2.64 17.48 -12.57
C VAL A 149 1.86 18.11 -11.42
N ILE A 150 2.16 17.72 -10.19
CA ILE A 150 1.48 18.20 -9.00
C ILE A 150 2.54 18.75 -8.06
N ASN A 151 2.34 19.96 -7.54
CA ASN A 151 3.06 20.49 -6.39
C ASN A 151 2.01 20.90 -5.35
N LEU A 152 1.84 20.07 -4.32
CA LEU A 152 0.80 20.16 -3.31
C LEU A 152 1.45 20.44 -1.95
N GLU A 153 0.90 21.39 -1.20
CA GLU A 153 1.21 21.62 0.21
C GLU A 153 -0.08 21.53 1.03
N ILE A 154 -0.02 20.79 2.15
CA ILE A 154 -1.08 20.69 3.15
C ILE A 154 -0.48 21.05 4.51
N ASP A 155 -1.07 21.98 5.24
CA ASP A 155 -0.65 22.33 6.60
C ASP A 155 -1.55 21.70 7.69
N LYS A 156 -1.12 21.79 8.95
CA LYS A 156 -1.89 21.31 10.12
C LYS A 156 -3.26 21.96 10.32
N ASN A 157 -3.49 23.12 9.69
CA ASN A 157 -4.77 23.82 9.72
C ASN A 157 -5.67 23.39 8.55
N ARG A 158 -5.26 22.37 7.79
CA ARG A 158 -5.93 21.84 6.58
C ARG A 158 -5.86 22.76 5.38
N ASN A 159 -5.09 23.85 5.43
CA ASN A 159 -4.97 24.72 4.26
C ASN A 159 -4.22 23.95 3.16
N ILE A 160 -4.74 24.07 1.95
CA ILE A 160 -4.17 23.49 0.75
C ILE A 160 -3.69 24.63 -0.14
N PHE A 161 -2.48 24.47 -0.66
CA PHE A 161 -2.05 25.12 -1.88
C PHE A 161 -1.64 24.05 -2.88
N ILE A 162 -2.06 24.19 -4.13
CA ILE A 162 -1.64 23.31 -5.21
C ILE A 162 -1.30 24.11 -6.46
N HIS A 163 -0.21 23.74 -7.08
CA HIS A 163 0.03 23.98 -8.49
C HIS A 163 -0.09 22.64 -9.23
N ARG A 164 -0.89 22.57 -10.29
CA ARG A 164 -0.98 21.36 -11.11
C ARG A 164 -0.97 21.65 -12.60
N GLU A 165 -0.34 20.76 -13.35
CA GLU A 165 -0.38 20.72 -14.81
C GLU A 165 -0.95 19.37 -15.23
N LEU A 166 -2.11 19.39 -15.88
CA LEU A 166 -2.82 18.22 -16.36
C LEU A 166 -2.66 18.11 -17.87
N PHE A 167 -2.36 16.90 -18.36
CA PHE A 167 -2.20 16.66 -19.78
C PHE A 167 -3.50 16.99 -20.53
N ASN A 168 -3.41 17.84 -21.56
CA ASN A 168 -4.54 18.32 -22.37
C ASN A 168 -5.68 19.03 -21.62
N ASP A 169 -5.50 19.41 -20.35
CA ASP A 169 -6.52 20.12 -19.58
C ASP A 169 -5.96 21.43 -18.99
N LYS A 170 -5.86 22.44 -19.86
CA LYS A 170 -5.39 23.78 -19.49
C LYS A 170 -6.35 24.51 -18.54
N ILE A 171 -7.65 24.21 -18.61
CA ILE A 171 -8.68 24.87 -17.80
C ILE A 171 -8.51 24.48 -16.33
N ASN A 172 -8.18 23.21 -16.08
CA ASN A 172 -7.95 22.72 -14.73
C ASN A 172 -6.47 22.77 -14.29
N SER A 173 -5.56 23.24 -15.14
CA SER A 173 -4.15 23.47 -14.83
C SER A 173 -3.89 24.88 -14.28
N GLY A 174 -3.05 25.01 -13.24
CA GLY A 174 -2.69 26.28 -12.64
C GLY A 174 -2.58 26.21 -11.11
N ASN A 175 -2.69 27.37 -10.48
CA ASN A 175 -2.63 27.52 -9.03
C ASN A 175 -4.02 27.50 -8.41
N PHE A 176 -4.17 26.76 -7.32
CA PHE A 176 -5.41 26.67 -6.55
C PHE A 176 -5.13 26.65 -5.05
N THR A 177 -6.12 27.10 -4.28
CA THR A 177 -6.14 27.05 -2.82
C THR A 177 -7.45 26.48 -2.32
N GLY A 178 -7.42 25.95 -1.11
CA GLY A 178 -8.62 25.45 -0.47
C GLY A 178 -8.37 24.98 0.96
N ILE A 179 -9.36 24.30 1.52
CA ILE A 179 -9.28 23.67 2.83
C ILE A 179 -9.61 22.19 2.63
N LEU A 180 -8.74 21.31 3.13
CA LEU A 180 -8.98 19.88 3.08
C LEU A 180 -10.20 19.53 3.94
N SER A 181 -11.12 18.73 3.38
CA SER A 181 -12.25 18.25 4.14
C SER A 181 -11.78 17.51 5.40
N GLU A 182 -12.58 17.55 6.46
CA GLU A 182 -12.24 16.88 7.71
C GLU A 182 -12.03 15.38 7.53
N ASN A 183 -12.86 14.74 6.70
CA ASN A 183 -12.70 13.33 6.38
C ASN A 183 -11.36 13.03 5.69
N SER A 184 -10.99 13.80 4.66
CA SER A 184 -9.72 13.59 3.95
C SER A 184 -8.51 13.91 4.85
N TYR A 185 -8.62 14.90 5.72
CA TYR A 185 -7.58 15.20 6.71
C TYR A 185 -7.43 14.07 7.73
N ASN A 186 -8.53 13.55 8.28
CA ASN A 186 -8.48 12.42 9.21
C ASN A 186 -7.91 11.16 8.54
N GLN A 187 -8.20 10.93 7.26
CA GLN A 187 -7.56 9.86 6.47
C GLN A 187 -6.06 10.08 6.32
N LEU A 188 -5.61 11.29 6.00
CA LEU A 188 -4.19 11.66 5.95
C LEU A 188 -3.51 11.33 7.29
N ILE A 189 -4.05 11.81 8.40
CA ILE A 189 -3.49 11.57 9.74
C ILE A 189 -3.45 10.07 10.05
N LYS A 190 -4.53 9.34 9.79
CA LYS A 190 -4.59 7.88 10.00
C LYS A 190 -3.51 7.15 9.21
N ILE A 191 -3.29 7.50 7.94
CA ILE A 191 -2.24 6.88 7.12
C ILE A 191 -0.86 7.17 7.72
N LEU A 192 -0.57 8.41 8.12
CA LEU A 192 0.72 8.77 8.72
C LEU A 192 0.98 8.02 10.04
N GLN A 193 -0.04 7.87 10.88
CA GLN A 193 0.07 7.20 12.17
C GLN A 193 0.15 5.68 12.06
N THR A 194 -0.40 5.07 11.01
CA THR A 194 -0.49 3.60 10.89
C THR A 194 0.58 2.97 10.02
N SER A 195 1.42 3.77 9.34
CA SER A 195 2.31 3.32 8.28
C SER A 195 3.78 3.18 8.67
N ASN A 196 4.15 3.22 9.95
CA ASN A 196 5.57 3.23 10.37
C ASN A 196 6.39 4.40 9.77
N LEU A 197 5.81 5.60 9.65
CA LEU A 197 6.45 6.79 9.05
C LEU A 197 7.87 7.07 9.57
N LYS A 198 8.13 6.83 10.86
CA LYS A 198 9.46 7.00 11.47
C LYS A 198 10.53 6.08 10.89
N MET A 199 10.15 4.97 10.28
CA MET A 199 11.07 4.00 9.71
C MET A 199 11.15 4.07 8.19
N TRP A 200 10.31 4.89 7.53
CA TRP A 200 10.30 4.99 6.07
C TRP A 200 11.67 5.31 5.48
N THR A 201 11.95 4.66 4.36
CA THR A 201 13.10 4.91 3.47
C THR A 201 12.63 4.70 2.04
N PHE A 202 13.00 5.59 1.12
CA PHE A 202 12.68 5.43 -0.28
C PHE A 202 13.91 4.91 -1.02
N PRO A 203 13.78 3.87 -1.87
CA PRO A 203 14.90 3.38 -2.63
C PRO A 203 15.28 4.40 -3.70
N LYS A 204 16.58 4.54 -3.98
CA LYS A 204 17.07 5.32 -5.13
C LYS A 204 16.96 4.48 -6.39
N LYS A 205 15.73 4.23 -6.83
CA LYS A 205 15.45 3.53 -8.09
C LYS A 205 15.09 4.53 -9.16
N GLU A 206 15.80 4.43 -10.27
CA GLU A 206 15.52 5.13 -11.51
C GLU A 206 15.04 4.11 -12.55
N GLY A 207 14.26 4.58 -13.50
CA GLY A 207 13.70 3.79 -14.59
C GLY A 207 13.30 4.72 -15.72
N HIS A 208 12.66 4.16 -16.74
CA HIS A 208 12.16 4.93 -17.87
C HIS A 208 10.67 5.23 -17.68
N ASP A 209 10.26 6.43 -18.10
CA ASP A 209 8.86 6.83 -18.34
C ASP A 209 7.92 6.85 -17.13
N ALA A 210 8.43 6.91 -15.89
CA ALA A 210 7.62 7.13 -14.69
C ALA A 210 7.95 8.47 -14.01
N PRO A 211 6.94 9.15 -13.43
CA PRO A 211 7.18 10.41 -12.72
C PRO A 211 7.94 10.13 -11.43
N THR A 212 8.88 11.00 -11.08
CA THR A 212 9.51 10.98 -9.76
C THR A 212 8.59 11.60 -8.73
N THR A 213 8.26 10.84 -7.69
CA THR A 213 7.53 11.32 -6.53
C THR A 213 8.49 11.87 -5.48
N THR A 214 8.19 13.07 -4.97
CA THR A 214 8.85 13.65 -3.79
C THR A 214 7.82 13.88 -2.69
N LEU A 215 8.15 13.48 -1.47
CA LEU A 215 7.38 13.72 -0.26
C LEU A 215 8.28 14.38 0.79
N ILE A 216 7.83 15.52 1.32
CA ILE A 216 8.47 16.18 2.46
C ILE A 216 7.43 16.26 3.58
N ILE A 217 7.71 15.60 4.70
CA ILE A 217 6.76 15.49 5.80
C ILE A 217 7.39 16.10 7.05
N TYR A 218 6.66 17.04 7.63
CA TYR A 218 6.97 17.72 8.89
C TYR A 218 6.08 17.16 10.00
N TYR A 219 6.71 16.65 11.05
CA TYR A 219 6.02 16.16 12.23
C TYR A 219 6.94 16.21 13.46
N ASN A 220 6.41 16.53 14.63
CA ASN A 220 7.16 16.60 15.89
C ASN A 220 8.45 17.45 15.79
N GLY A 221 8.42 18.56 15.07
CA GLY A 221 9.56 19.42 14.78
C GLY A 221 10.61 18.81 13.85
N LYS A 222 10.34 17.65 13.24
CA LYS A 222 11.26 16.94 12.34
C LYS A 222 10.82 17.06 10.89
N ARG A 223 11.79 17.23 10.00
CA ARG A 223 11.63 17.15 8.55
C ARG A 223 12.10 15.79 8.05
N LYS A 224 11.26 15.09 7.28
CA LYS A 224 11.65 13.92 6.51
C LYS A 224 11.47 14.16 5.02
N TYR A 225 12.48 13.79 4.25
CA TYR A 225 12.53 13.92 2.80
C TYR A 225 12.57 12.55 2.14
N PHE A 226 11.69 12.31 1.20
CA PHE A 226 11.60 11.07 0.44
C PHE A 226 11.48 11.41 -1.04
N LYS A 227 12.27 10.71 -1.87
CA LYS A 227 12.23 10.87 -3.32
C LYS A 227 12.50 9.54 -3.98
N SER A 228 11.62 9.13 -4.89
CA SER A 228 11.79 7.91 -5.70
C SER A 228 10.88 7.96 -6.92
N MET A 229 11.32 7.36 -8.02
CA MET A 229 10.46 7.04 -9.15
C MET A 229 9.54 5.86 -8.85
N PHE A 230 9.98 4.95 -7.97
CA PHE A 230 9.20 3.81 -7.50
C PHE A 230 9.16 3.81 -5.96
N PRO A 231 8.25 4.61 -5.36
CA PRO A 231 8.03 4.61 -3.93
C PRO A 231 7.65 3.21 -3.39
N PRO A 232 8.06 2.86 -2.17
CA PRO A 232 7.76 1.55 -1.58
C PRO A 232 6.26 1.41 -1.27
N ALA A 233 5.75 0.17 -1.28
CA ALA A 233 4.34 -0.15 -1.07
C ALA A 233 3.72 0.50 0.18
N ILE A 234 4.52 0.64 1.25
CA ILE A 234 4.08 1.24 2.53
C ILE A 234 3.60 2.69 2.40
N SER A 235 4.07 3.40 1.37
CA SER A 235 3.72 4.80 1.10
C SER A 235 2.56 4.96 0.12
N GLN A 236 2.11 3.88 -0.52
CA GLN A 236 1.18 3.96 -1.65
C GLN A 236 -0.19 4.54 -1.27
N GLN A 237 -0.71 4.22 -0.08
CA GLN A 237 -1.96 4.82 0.39
C GLN A 237 -1.88 6.34 0.51
N LEU A 238 -0.76 6.85 1.04
CA LEU A 238 -0.53 8.28 1.16
C LEU A 238 -0.44 8.94 -0.22
N ILE A 239 0.38 8.36 -1.12
CA ILE A 239 0.58 8.89 -2.47
C ILE A 239 -0.75 8.91 -3.24
N ASN A 240 -1.55 7.84 -3.16
CA ASN A 240 -2.86 7.80 -3.81
C ASN A 240 -3.81 8.87 -3.27
N LEU A 241 -3.86 9.07 -1.96
CA LEU A 241 -4.67 10.13 -1.35
C LEU A 241 -4.25 11.51 -1.86
N LEU A 242 -2.94 11.78 -1.89
CA LEU A 242 -2.39 13.07 -2.32
C LEU A 242 -2.60 13.34 -3.80
N TYR A 243 -2.45 12.31 -4.64
CA TYR A 243 -2.75 12.38 -6.06
C TYR A 243 -4.23 12.70 -6.30
N GLN A 244 -5.13 12.00 -5.60
CA GLN A 244 -6.58 12.27 -5.65
C GLN A 244 -6.93 13.68 -5.16
N ILE A 245 -6.31 14.14 -4.07
CA ILE A 245 -6.48 15.52 -3.60
C ILE A 245 -6.07 16.49 -4.71
N GLY A 246 -4.95 16.20 -5.38
CA GLY A 246 -4.40 17.07 -6.41
C GLY A 246 -5.24 17.13 -7.69
N GLU A 247 -6.00 16.10 -8.02
CA GLU A 247 -6.83 16.07 -9.22
C GLU A 247 -8.32 16.37 -8.97
N LYS A 248 -8.89 15.89 -7.85
CA LYS A 248 -10.35 15.76 -7.70
C LYS A 248 -10.98 16.65 -6.63
N THR A 249 -10.19 17.40 -5.86
CA THR A 249 -10.75 18.27 -4.83
C THR A 249 -11.37 19.52 -5.45
N GLU A 250 -12.52 19.94 -4.94
CA GLU A 250 -13.09 21.25 -5.24
C GLU A 250 -12.16 22.34 -4.66
N LEU A 251 -11.50 23.08 -5.55
CA LEU A 251 -10.50 24.07 -5.18
C LEU A 251 -10.79 25.40 -5.89
N ILE A 252 -10.39 26.48 -5.25
CA ILE A 252 -10.57 27.83 -5.79
C ILE A 252 -9.29 28.23 -6.51
N ARG A 253 -9.40 28.52 -7.81
CA ARG A 253 -8.29 29.05 -8.61
C ARG A 253 -7.77 30.34 -8.00
N THR A 254 -6.46 30.55 -8.02
CA THR A 254 -5.81 31.75 -7.48
C THR A 254 -4.66 32.18 -8.38
N ASP A 255 -4.37 33.48 -8.41
CA ASP A 255 -3.16 34.02 -9.04
C ASP A 255 -1.96 34.05 -8.08
N LYS A 256 -2.16 33.63 -6.82
CA LYS A 256 -1.10 33.59 -5.82
C LYS A 256 -0.02 32.59 -6.24
N GLU A 257 1.17 33.12 -6.49
CA GLU A 257 2.37 32.30 -6.58
C GLU A 257 2.85 31.96 -5.16
N LYS A 258 3.18 30.69 -4.94
CA LYS A 258 3.76 30.21 -3.69
C LYS A 258 5.00 29.40 -4.02
N GLN A 259 6.13 29.80 -3.44
CA GLN A 259 7.33 28.96 -3.48
C GLN A 259 7.11 27.75 -2.58
N ILE A 260 6.95 26.59 -3.22
CA ILE A 260 6.91 25.29 -2.54
C ILE A 260 8.35 24.79 -2.42
N GLU A 261 8.68 24.22 -1.28
CA GLU A 261 9.99 23.65 -1.01
C GLU A 261 10.36 22.49 -1.95
N TYR A 262 11.66 22.32 -2.22
CA TYR A 262 12.25 21.31 -3.12
C TYR A 262 13.05 20.26 -2.36
#